data_AF-B0MKI4-F1
#
_entry.id   AF-B0MKI4-F1
#
_cell.length_a   1.000
_cell.length_b   1.000
_cell.length_c   1.000
_cell.angle_alpha   90.00
_cell.angle_beta   90.00
_cell.angle_gamma   90.00
#
_symmetry.space_group_name_H-M   'P 1'
#
loop_
_entity.id
_entity.type
_entity.pdbx_description
1 polymer ?
#
loop_
_entity_poly.entity_id
_entity_poly.type
_entity_poly.pdbx_seq_one_letter_code
_entity_poly.pdbx_strand_id
1 'polypeptide(L)' 'MSLEKVKEYFKAYGIEDRITELSESSATVELAAHALHTEPCRIAKTL' A
#
# COMPACT_ATOMS: atom_id res chain seq x y z
N MET A 1 0.12 -0.04 -10.82
CA MET A 1 -0.19 1.33 -10.35
C MET A 1 1.10 1.91 -9.77
N SER A 2 1.53 3.13 -10.12
CA SER A 2 2.73 3.74 -9.50
C SER A 2 2.34 4.58 -8.28
N LEU A 3 3.27 4.71 -7.32
CA LEU A 3 3.05 5.46 -6.09
C LEU A 3 2.71 6.93 -6.36
N GLU A 4 3.38 7.58 -7.33
CA GLU A 4 3.14 9.01 -7.63
C GLU A 4 1.71 9.25 -8.11
N LYS A 5 1.19 8.36 -8.97
CA LYS A 5 -0.18 8.46 -9.49
C LYS A 5 -1.22 8.32 -8.38
N VAL A 6 -0.98 7.42 -7.41
CA VAL A 6 -1.89 7.25 -6.27
C VAL A 6 -1.82 8.46 -5.35
N LYS A 7 -0.62 9.00 -5.08
CA LYS A 7 -0.44 10.22 -4.28
C LYS A 7 -1.19 11.41 -4.89
N GLU A 8 -1.06 11.64 -6.20
CA GLU A 8 -1.76 12.71 -6.90
C GLU A 8 -3.28 12.53 -6.83
N TYR A 9 -3.77 11.30 -7.05
CA TYR A 9 -5.19 10.99 -6.92
C TYR A 9 -5.71 11.22 -5.49
N PHE A 10 -4.96 10.79 -4.46
CA PHE A 10 -5.36 10.92 -3.05
C PHE A 10 -5.31 12.36 -2.54
N LYS A 11 -4.41 13.19 -3.09
CA LYS A 11 -4.32 14.62 -2.78
C LYS A 11 -5.63 15.37 -3.05
N ALA A 12 -6.38 14.97 -4.09
CA ALA A 12 -7.69 15.55 -4.38
C ALA A 12 -8.73 15.30 -3.28
N TYR A 13 -8.53 14.26 -2.46
CA TYR A 13 -9.38 13.88 -1.34
C TYR A 13 -8.81 14.26 0.03
N GLY A 14 -7.60 14.83 0.08
CA GLY A 14 -6.92 15.19 1.33
C GLY A 14 -6.57 13.96 2.20
N ILE A 15 -6.29 12.82 1.58
CA ILE A 15 -5.96 11.56 2.26
C ILE A 15 -4.57 11.02 1.88
N GLU A 16 -3.74 11.82 1.22
CA GLU A 16 -2.38 11.43 0.82
C GLU A 16 -1.53 10.94 1.99
N ASP A 17 -1.75 11.49 3.20
CA ASP A 17 -1.04 11.13 4.43
C ASP A 17 -1.37 9.71 4.93
N ARG A 18 -2.39 9.05 4.37
CA ARG A 18 -2.72 7.65 4.69
C ARG A 18 -1.84 6.64 3.95
N ILE A 19 -1.03 7.08 3.00
CA ILE A 19 -0.12 6.20 2.26
C ILE A 19 1.12 5.96 3.12
N THR A 20 1.39 4.70 3.45
CA THR A 20 2.60 4.29 4.17
C THR A 20 3.62 3.71 3.21
N GLU A 21 4.80 4.33 3.14
CA GLU A 21 5.94 3.79 2.39
C GLU A 21 6.72 2.81 3.27
N LEU A 22 6.81 1.57 2.80
CA LEU A 22 7.52 0.50 3.50
C LEU A 22 8.96 0.42 3.00
N SER A 23 9.90 0.16 3.91
CA SER A 23 11.30 -0.09 3.57
C SER A 23 11.50 -1.48 2.96
N GLU A 24 10.63 -2.42 3.31
CA GLU A 24 10.61 -3.79 2.79
C GLU A 24 9.75 -3.90 1.53
N SER A 25 10.00 -4.94 0.72
CA SER A 25 9.20 -5.22 -0.47
C SER A 25 7.75 -5.54 -0.10
N SER A 26 6.80 -5.03 -0.87
CA SER A 26 5.36 -5.33 -0.77
C SER A 26 4.80 -5.97 -2.04
N ALA A 27 5.68 -6.57 -2.85
CA ALA A 27 5.33 -7.10 -4.18
C ALA A 27 4.39 -8.31 -4.16
N THR A 28 4.32 -9.04 -3.05
CA THR A 28 3.37 -10.15 -2.85
C THR A 28 2.56 -9.92 -1.58
N VAL A 29 1.45 -10.65 -1.45
CA VAL A 29 0.57 -10.60 -0.27
C VAL A 29 1.35 -10.95 0.99
N GLU A 30 2.17 -11.99 0.93
CA GLU A 30 2.95 -12.49 2.06
C GLU A 30 4.02 -11.48 2.48
N LEU A 31 4.70 -10.85 1.52
CA LEU A 31 5.70 -9.82 1.78
C LEU A 31 5.06 -8.56 2.39
N ALA A 32 3.94 -8.09 1.84
CA ALA A 32 3.22 -6.94 2.37
C ALA A 32 2.64 -7.21 3.78
N ALA A 33 2.11 -8.42 4.00
CA ALA A 33 1.59 -8.85 5.30
C ALA A 33 2.70 -8.89 6.36
N HIS A 34 3.88 -9.42 5.99
CA HIS A 34 5.06 -9.41 6.85
C HIS A 34 5.51 -8.00 7.21
N ALA A 35 5.69 -7.13 6.21
CA ALA A 35 6.15 -5.75 6.39
C ALA A 35 5.18 -4.88 7.21
N LEU A 36 3.89 -5.25 7.22
CA LEU A 36 2.84 -4.57 8.01
C LEU A 36 2.51 -5.31 9.32
N HIS A 37 3.21 -6.39 9.64
CA HIS A 37 2.95 -7.26 10.79
C HIS A 37 1.46 -7.65 10.92
N THR A 38 0.84 -8.03 9.81
CA THR A 38 -0.59 -8.35 9.74
C THR A 38 -0.85 -9.68 9.03
N GLU A 39 -2.06 -10.19 9.16
CA GLU A 39 -2.46 -11.43 8.50
C GLU A 39 -2.62 -11.24 6.98
N PRO A 40 -2.19 -12.20 6.14
CA PRO A 40 -2.30 -12.14 4.68
C PRO A 40 -3.71 -11.80 4.15
N CYS A 41 -4.75 -12.27 4.84
CA CYS A 41 -6.16 -12.02 4.47
C CYS A 41 -6.58 -10.54 4.61
N ARG A 42 -5.75 -9.70 5.22
CA ARG A 42 -5.95 -8.25 5.36
C ARG A 42 -5.33 -7.46 4.20
N ILE A 43 -4.55 -8.10 3.34
CA ILE A 43 -3.94 -7.48 2.16
C ILE A 43 -4.83 -7.72 0.93
N ALA A 44 -5.38 -6.64 0.37
CA ALA A 44 -6.17 -6.72 -0.84
C ALA A 44 -5.29 -6.82 -2.09
N LYS A 45 -5.70 -7.64 -3.07
CA LYS A 45 -5.13 -7.65 -4.43
C LYS A 45 -6.16 -7.13 -5.43
N THR A 46 -5.70 -6.23 -6.30
CA THR A 46 -6.40 -5.91 -7.54
C THR A 46 -5.91 -6.88 -8.62
N LEU A 47 -6.83 -7.59 -9.27
CA LEU A 47 -6.53 -8.53 -10.36
C LEU A 47 -6.44 -7.82 -11.71
#